data_AF-A0A7S2I449-F1
#
_entry.id   AF-A0A7S2I449-F1
#
_cell.length_a   1.000
_cell.length_b   1.000
_cell.length_c   1.000
_cell.angle_alpha   90.00
_cell.angle_beta   90.00
_cell.angle_gamma   90.00
#
_symmetry.space_group_name_H-M   'P 1'
#
loop_
_entity.id
_entity.type
_entity.pdbx_description
1 polymer ?
#
loop_
_entity_poly.entity_id
_entity_poly.type
_entity_poly.pdbx_seq_one_letter_code
_entity_poly.pdbx_strand_id
1 'polypeptide(L)'
;GRGRRKIKRKKRRNIPNLLHHPAPFYSCLEQIPIPEIHTNHPYTSHPISFNTKKASSLNITINTTTLYPILSECRVIKSPLEHSLLRHTTELTSMSHVYTMKHIQPFMMEYQAESLFRHYAHYTGGARHVSYTPICGCGPNGAVLHYGHASAPNDVLIEEGQMCLFDMGVEYFGYGSDVTCSFPVSGRFT
;
A
#
# COMPACT_ATOMS: atom_id res chain seq x y z
N GLY A 1 -14.53 -43.27 -36.20
CA GLY A 1 -13.37 -42.37 -35.99
C GLY A 1 -13.85 -41.01 -35.55
N ARG A 2 -13.44 -40.52 -34.37
CA ARG A 2 -13.85 -39.20 -33.84
C ARG A 2 -12.84 -38.14 -34.29
N GLY A 3 -13.27 -37.20 -35.14
CA GLY A 3 -12.45 -36.11 -35.66
C GLY A 3 -12.12 -35.06 -34.60
N ARG A 4 -10.84 -34.92 -34.24
CA ARG A 4 -10.33 -33.82 -33.41
C ARG A 4 -10.25 -32.55 -34.24
N ARG A 5 -11.10 -31.56 -33.96
CA ARG A 5 -10.95 -30.18 -34.47
C ARG A 5 -9.67 -29.56 -33.90
N LYS A 6 -8.70 -29.26 -34.78
CA LYS A 6 -7.47 -28.54 -34.42
C LYS A 6 -7.81 -27.07 -34.13
N ILE A 7 -7.74 -26.67 -32.87
CA ILE A 7 -7.79 -25.26 -32.46
C ILE A 7 -6.48 -24.61 -32.94
N LYS A 8 -6.58 -23.68 -33.90
CA LYS A 8 -5.44 -22.87 -34.35
C LYS A 8 -5.06 -21.90 -33.22
N ARG A 9 -3.95 -22.17 -32.54
CA ARG A 9 -3.32 -21.22 -31.60
C ARG A 9 -2.92 -19.96 -32.37
N LYS A 10 -3.61 -18.84 -32.15
CA LYS A 10 -3.17 -17.50 -32.60
C LYS A 10 -1.78 -17.24 -32.01
N LYS A 11 -0.82 -16.86 -32.85
CA LYS A 11 0.51 -16.40 -32.43
C LYS A 11 0.33 -15.31 -31.36
N ARG A 12 0.78 -15.60 -30.13
CA ARG A 12 0.93 -14.58 -29.08
C ARG A 12 1.85 -13.50 -29.64
N ARG A 13 1.35 -12.25 -29.69
CA ARG A 13 2.20 -11.09 -29.96
C ARG A 13 3.29 -11.06 -28.88
N ASN A 14 4.53 -10.80 -29.28
CA ASN A 14 5.65 -10.61 -28.36
C ASN A 14 5.28 -9.51 -27.36
N ILE A 15 4.96 -9.90 -26.13
CA ILE A 15 4.89 -8.99 -25.00
C ILE A 15 6.34 -8.79 -24.57
N PRO A 16 6.88 -7.56 -24.57
CA PRO A 16 8.24 -7.32 -24.10
C PRO A 16 8.37 -7.84 -22.66
N ASN A 17 9.51 -8.45 -22.37
CA ASN A 17 9.86 -9.00 -21.07
C ASN A 17 9.98 -7.84 -20.06
N LEU A 18 8.86 -7.49 -19.41
CA LEU A 18 8.73 -6.35 -18.49
C LEU A 18 9.32 -6.61 -17.08
N LEU A 19 10.00 -7.76 -16.90
CA LEU A 19 10.78 -8.06 -15.70
C LEU A 19 12.12 -7.31 -15.64
N HIS A 20 12.44 -6.46 -16.62
CA HIS A 20 13.43 -5.41 -16.41
C HIS A 20 12.84 -4.39 -15.44
N HIS A 21 13.04 -4.64 -14.14
CA HIS A 21 12.95 -3.64 -13.10
C HIS A 21 13.68 -2.39 -13.59
N PRO A 22 13.00 -1.24 -13.73
CA PRO A 22 13.71 -0.03 -14.05
C PRO A 22 14.71 0.20 -12.91
N ALA A 23 15.95 0.47 -13.30
CA ALA A 23 17.06 0.73 -12.41
C ALA A 23 16.94 1.97 -11.46
N PRO A 24 15.93 2.88 -11.48
CA PRO A 24 15.91 3.97 -10.49
C PRO A 24 15.50 3.52 -9.09
N PHE A 25 14.98 2.28 -8.92
CA PHE A 25 14.42 1.79 -7.66
C PHE A 25 15.41 1.86 -6.49
N TYR A 26 16.71 1.68 -6.76
CA TYR A 26 17.76 1.79 -5.76
C TYR A 26 18.25 3.23 -5.54
N SER A 27 18.21 4.10 -6.53
CA SER A 27 18.79 5.44 -6.40
C SER A 27 18.09 6.33 -5.36
N CYS A 28 16.77 6.17 -5.17
CA CYS A 28 16.01 6.87 -4.13
C CYS A 28 16.25 6.20 -2.76
N LEU A 29 16.27 4.87 -2.69
CA LEU A 29 16.55 4.11 -1.45
C LEU A 29 18.00 4.26 -0.96
N GLU A 30 18.96 4.53 -1.85
CA GLU A 30 20.36 4.85 -1.52
C GLU A 30 20.51 6.29 -0.99
N GLN A 31 19.60 7.19 -1.37
CA GLN A 31 19.59 8.59 -0.93
C GLN A 31 18.77 8.83 0.34
N ILE A 32 17.80 7.96 0.61
CA ILE A 32 17.23 7.84 1.94
C ILE A 32 18.36 7.21 2.74
N PRO A 33 18.99 7.92 3.70
CA PRO A 33 19.77 7.20 4.68
C PRO A 33 18.76 6.20 5.25
N ILE A 34 18.92 4.91 4.93
CA ILE A 34 18.44 3.86 5.83
C ILE A 34 19.01 4.37 7.13
N PRO A 35 18.20 4.86 8.09
CA PRO A 35 18.77 5.28 9.34
C PRO A 35 19.57 4.06 9.72
N GLU A 36 20.89 4.20 9.83
CA GLU A 36 21.65 3.21 10.55
C GLU A 36 20.83 3.13 11.82
N ILE A 37 20.13 2.02 11.99
CA ILE A 37 19.65 1.66 13.29
C ILE A 37 20.99 1.54 13.97
N HIS A 38 21.44 2.62 14.59
CA HIS A 38 22.52 2.61 15.51
C HIS A 38 21.96 1.67 16.56
N THR A 39 22.20 0.38 16.37
CA THR A 39 22.08 -0.66 17.37
C THR A 39 23.09 -0.39 18.49
N ASN A 40 23.98 0.58 18.25
CA ASN A 40 24.85 1.23 19.20
C ASN A 40 24.27 2.54 19.78
N HIS A 41 23.05 2.95 19.42
CA HIS A 41 22.35 3.98 20.18
C HIS A 41 22.07 3.34 21.54
N PRO A 42 22.44 3.96 22.67
CA PRO A 42 22.21 3.40 24.01
C PRO A 42 20.73 3.16 24.37
N TYR A 43 19.81 3.37 23.42
CA TYR A 43 18.36 3.16 23.52
C TYR A 43 17.83 2.02 22.65
N THR A 44 18.65 1.16 22.03
CA THR A 44 18.16 -0.19 21.65
C THR A 44 17.94 -0.99 22.93
N SER A 45 16.87 -0.62 23.60
CA SER A 45 16.46 -1.18 24.88
C SER A 45 16.13 -2.65 24.66
N HIS A 46 16.88 -3.53 25.31
CA HIS A 46 16.23 -4.64 25.99
C HIS A 46 14.97 -4.08 26.67
N PRO A 47 13.79 -4.72 26.53
CA PRO A 47 12.58 -4.21 27.18
C PRO A 47 12.92 -3.96 28.64
N ILE A 48 12.92 -2.68 29.04
CA ILE A 48 13.18 -2.30 30.42
C ILE A 48 11.99 -2.86 31.19
N SER A 49 12.19 -4.03 31.81
CA SER A 49 11.23 -4.60 32.73
C SER A 49 11.16 -3.66 33.92
N PHE A 50 10.17 -2.78 33.92
CA PHE A 50 9.88 -1.93 35.05
C PHE A 50 9.39 -2.86 36.17
N ASN A 51 10.28 -3.14 37.14
CA ASN A 51 9.93 -3.95 38.30
C ASN A 51 8.98 -3.15 39.20
N THR A 52 7.67 -3.33 38.98
CA THR A 52 6.58 -2.65 39.68
C THR A 52 6.64 -2.83 41.20
N LYS A 53 7.27 -3.91 41.70
CA LYS A 53 7.45 -4.17 43.14
C LYS A 53 8.48 -3.26 43.81
N LYS A 54 9.39 -2.65 43.05
CA LYS A 54 10.41 -1.70 43.56
C LYS A 54 9.95 -0.24 43.43
N ALA A 55 8.93 0.02 42.60
CA ALA A 55 8.33 1.33 42.41
C ALA A 55 7.38 1.72 43.56
N SER A 56 6.80 0.74 44.26
CA SER A 56 5.91 0.99 45.41
C SER A 56 6.60 1.60 46.63
N SER A 57 7.93 1.56 46.72
CA SER A 57 8.71 2.23 47.77
C SER A 57 9.23 3.62 47.35
N LEU A 58 8.96 4.05 46.13
CA LEU A 58 9.30 5.37 45.62
C LEU A 58 7.99 6.16 45.51
N ASN A 59 7.92 7.34 46.16
CA ASN A 59 6.80 8.27 45.98
C ASN A 59 6.86 8.90 44.57
N ILE A 60 6.57 8.11 43.54
CA ILE A 60 6.55 8.53 42.14
C ILE A 60 5.14 9.00 41.81
N THR A 61 5.01 10.29 41.51
CA THR A 61 3.80 10.82 40.89
C THR A 61 3.82 10.51 39.39
N ILE A 62 2.87 9.71 38.91
CA ILE A 62 2.72 9.40 37.49
C ILE A 62 1.85 10.47 36.84
N ASN A 63 2.38 11.16 35.82
CA ASN A 63 1.63 12.08 34.99
C ASN A 63 1.15 11.38 33.72
N THR A 64 -0.16 11.26 33.54
CA THR A 64 -0.78 10.57 32.39
C THR A 64 -1.41 11.52 31.37
N THR A 65 -1.40 12.83 31.64
CA THR A 65 -2.14 13.83 30.85
C THR A 65 -1.25 14.65 29.93
N THR A 66 0.04 14.78 30.24
CA THR A 66 0.93 15.75 29.55
C THR A 66 1.52 15.21 28.26
N LEU A 67 1.84 13.91 28.20
CA LEU A 67 2.57 13.32 27.06
C LEU A 67 1.76 13.34 25.76
N TYR A 68 0.48 12.96 25.82
CA TYR A 68 -0.36 12.83 24.63
C TYR A 68 -0.47 14.13 23.80
N PRO A 69 -0.86 15.30 24.37
CA PRO A 69 -1.00 16.52 23.56
C PRO A 69 0.33 16.96 22.95
N ILE A 70 1.43 16.91 23.72
CA ILE A 70 2.77 17.30 23.21
C ILE A 70 3.20 16.39 22.06
N LEU A 71 3.13 15.06 22.24
CA LEU A 71 3.54 14.11 21.22
C LEU A 71 2.65 14.20 19.97
N SER A 72 1.35 14.46 20.15
CA SER A 72 0.40 14.59 19.04
C SER A 72 0.74 15.80 18.18
N GLU A 73 1.02 16.96 18.79
CA GLU A 73 1.46 18.16 18.07
C GLU A 73 2.79 17.94 17.34
N CYS A 74 3.76 17.27 17.98
CA CYS A 74 5.02 16.90 17.31
C CYS A 74 4.79 16.04 16.06
N ARG A 75 3.78 15.16 16.05
CA ARG A 75 3.45 14.33 14.88
C ARG A 75 2.75 15.09 13.75
N VAL A 76 2.22 16.28 14.01
CA VAL A 76 1.58 17.11 12.96
C VAL A 76 2.64 17.59 11.97
N ILE A 77 3.77 18.11 12.47
CA ILE A 77 4.87 18.65 11.67
C ILE A 77 5.95 17.58 11.44
N LYS A 78 6.15 17.20 10.18
CA LYS A 78 7.08 16.12 9.81
C LYS A 78 8.51 16.65 9.71
N SER A 79 9.46 15.88 10.20
CA SER A 79 10.88 16.14 10.02
C SER A 79 11.32 15.87 8.56
N PRO A 80 12.50 16.36 8.14
CA PRO A 80 13.03 16.06 6.81
C PRO A 80 13.19 14.57 6.51
N LEU A 81 13.53 13.74 7.51
CA LEU A 81 13.63 12.29 7.34
C LEU A 81 12.25 11.65 7.10
N GLU A 82 11.23 12.13 7.80
CA GLU A 82 9.85 11.66 7.60
C GLU A 82 9.30 12.06 6.24
N HIS A 83 9.65 13.24 5.74
CA HIS A 83 9.33 13.61 4.35
C HIS A 83 9.93 12.64 3.34
N SER A 84 11.16 12.17 3.56
CA SER A 84 11.77 11.18 2.67
C SER A 84 11.01 9.84 2.68
N LEU A 85 10.57 9.37 3.86
CA LEU A 85 9.74 8.18 3.96
C LEU A 85 8.36 8.37 3.31
N LEU A 86 7.70 9.51 3.53
CA LEU A 86 6.40 9.81 2.92
C LEU A 86 6.46 9.96 1.40
N ARG A 87 7.56 10.51 0.88
CA ARG A 87 7.80 10.56 -0.58
C ARG A 87 7.93 9.15 -1.15
N HIS A 88 8.72 8.31 -0.50
CA HIS A 88 8.89 6.92 -0.92
C HIS A 88 7.58 6.13 -0.89
N THR A 89 6.81 6.22 0.21
CA THR A 89 5.52 5.52 0.33
C THR A 89 4.54 5.97 -0.74
N THR A 90 4.45 7.28 -0.98
CA THR A 90 3.57 7.86 -2.01
C THR A 90 4.00 7.47 -3.42
N GLU A 91 5.30 7.43 -3.70
CA GLU A 91 5.84 6.99 -4.99
C GLU A 91 5.50 5.51 -5.23
N LEU A 92 5.73 4.64 -4.24
CA LEU A 92 5.41 3.22 -4.33
C LEU A 92 3.91 2.99 -4.50
N THR A 93 3.06 3.72 -3.78
CA THR A 93 1.60 3.70 -3.97
C THR A 93 1.19 4.12 -5.37
N SER A 94 1.76 5.21 -5.89
CA SER A 94 1.48 5.70 -7.24
C SER A 94 1.87 4.67 -8.29
N MET A 95 3.03 4.04 -8.16
CA MET A 95 3.49 3.00 -9.06
C MET A 95 2.63 1.73 -8.97
N SER A 96 2.16 1.39 -7.76
CA SER A 96 1.23 0.27 -7.53
C SER A 96 -0.12 0.54 -8.20
N HIS A 97 -0.65 1.76 -8.12
CA HIS A 97 -1.85 2.18 -8.85
C HIS A 97 -1.66 2.08 -10.37
N VAL A 98 -0.54 2.60 -10.90
CA VAL A 98 -0.21 2.51 -12.33
C VAL A 98 -0.11 1.04 -12.77
N TYR A 99 0.52 0.19 -11.97
CA TYR A 99 0.60 -1.24 -12.24
C TYR A 99 -0.79 -1.86 -12.29
N THR A 100 -1.64 -1.60 -11.30
CA THR A 100 -3.02 -2.10 -11.25
C THR A 100 -3.81 -1.62 -12.47
N MET A 101 -3.84 -0.32 -12.78
CA MET A 101 -4.55 0.24 -13.94
C MET A 101 -4.14 -0.40 -15.28
N LYS A 102 -2.87 -0.80 -15.44
CA LYS A 102 -2.38 -1.47 -16.64
C LYS A 102 -2.83 -2.93 -16.77
N HIS A 103 -3.21 -3.57 -15.65
CA HIS A 103 -3.50 -5.00 -15.60
C HIS A 103 -4.98 -5.31 -15.38
N ILE A 104 -5.78 -4.38 -14.84
CA ILE A 104 -7.22 -4.59 -14.75
C ILE A 104 -7.84 -4.56 -16.14
N GLN A 105 -8.90 -5.35 -16.32
CA GLN A 105 -9.70 -5.42 -17.54
C GLN A 105 -11.16 -5.74 -17.16
N PRO A 106 -12.13 -5.51 -18.06
CA PRO A 106 -13.49 -6.01 -17.86
C PRO A 106 -13.51 -7.51 -17.57
N PHE A 107 -14.50 -7.95 -16.80
CA PHE A 107 -14.74 -9.31 -16.35
C PHE A 107 -13.70 -9.87 -15.36
N MET A 108 -12.94 -8.98 -14.72
CA MET A 108 -12.17 -9.30 -13.51
C MET A 108 -13.00 -8.99 -12.27
N MET A 109 -12.63 -9.54 -11.13
CA MET A 109 -13.21 -9.19 -9.82
C MET A 109 -12.45 -8.00 -9.22
N GLU A 110 -13.13 -7.15 -8.47
CA GLU A 110 -12.53 -6.00 -7.76
C GLU A 110 -11.35 -6.44 -6.84
N TYR A 111 -11.48 -7.56 -6.11
CA TYR A 111 -10.39 -8.08 -5.27
C TYR A 111 -9.13 -8.50 -6.05
N GLN A 112 -9.24 -8.75 -7.36
CA GLN A 112 -8.07 -9.02 -8.18
C GLN A 112 -7.26 -7.74 -8.39
N ALA A 113 -7.91 -6.57 -8.46
CA ALA A 113 -7.24 -5.28 -8.48
C ALA A 113 -6.52 -5.01 -7.15
N GLU A 114 -7.18 -5.29 -6.02
CA GLU A 114 -6.54 -5.25 -4.69
C GLU A 114 -5.28 -6.14 -4.66
N SER A 115 -5.40 -7.38 -5.13
CA SER A 115 -4.29 -8.33 -5.14
C SER A 115 -3.10 -7.85 -5.99
N LEU A 116 -3.37 -7.26 -7.17
CA LEU A 116 -2.33 -6.68 -8.04
C LEU A 116 -1.59 -5.52 -7.36
N PHE A 117 -2.33 -4.62 -6.71
CA PHE A 117 -1.76 -3.48 -5.99
C PHE A 117 -0.82 -3.96 -4.88
N ARG A 118 -1.33 -4.85 -4.01
CA ARG A 118 -0.56 -5.42 -2.88
C ARG A 118 0.66 -6.19 -3.35
N HIS A 119 0.51 -6.95 -4.45
CA HIS A 119 1.62 -7.69 -5.04
C HIS A 119 2.73 -6.74 -5.48
N TYR A 120 2.42 -5.70 -6.26
CA TYR A 120 3.43 -4.76 -6.74
C TYR A 120 4.11 -4.04 -5.57
N ALA A 121 3.32 -3.49 -4.63
CA ALA A 121 3.83 -2.78 -3.46
C ALA A 121 4.82 -3.63 -2.65
N HIS A 122 4.46 -4.88 -2.36
CA HIS A 122 5.29 -5.77 -1.57
C HIS A 122 6.48 -6.33 -2.35
N TYR A 123 6.25 -6.83 -3.57
CA TYR A 123 7.28 -7.49 -4.37
C TYR A 123 8.35 -6.52 -4.84
N THR A 124 7.97 -5.30 -5.24
CA THR A 124 8.93 -4.31 -5.75
C THR A 124 9.48 -3.43 -4.65
N GLY A 125 8.60 -2.94 -3.76
CA GLY A 125 8.94 -1.93 -2.75
C GLY A 125 9.20 -2.47 -1.34
N GLY A 126 9.05 -3.77 -1.12
CA GLY A 126 9.21 -4.38 0.21
C GLY A 126 8.13 -3.96 1.21
N ALA A 127 7.07 -3.29 0.76
CA ALA A 127 6.00 -2.86 1.64
C ALA A 127 5.05 -4.01 1.96
N ARG A 128 5.23 -4.59 3.14
CA ARG A 128 4.46 -5.75 3.61
C ARG A 128 3.00 -5.43 3.90
N HIS A 129 2.72 -4.19 4.30
CA HIS A 129 1.39 -3.75 4.73
C HIS A 129 0.84 -2.66 3.81
N VAL A 130 -0.48 -2.53 3.87
CA VAL A 130 -1.23 -1.41 3.31
C VAL A 130 -1.68 -0.51 4.47
N SER A 131 -1.87 0.78 4.20
CA SER A 131 -2.23 1.77 5.22
C SER A 131 -3.65 1.57 5.75
N TYR A 132 -4.53 1.01 4.93
CA TYR A 132 -5.93 0.72 5.24
C TYR A 132 -6.43 -0.38 4.29
N THR A 133 -7.64 -0.91 4.55
CA THR A 133 -8.28 -1.89 3.68
C THR A 133 -8.48 -1.29 2.28
N PRO A 134 -7.90 -1.89 1.22
CA PRO A 134 -8.03 -1.39 -0.14
C PRO A 134 -9.50 -1.31 -0.59
N ILE A 135 -9.85 -0.20 -1.22
CA ILE A 135 -11.20 0.07 -1.73
C ILE A 135 -11.15 -0.04 -3.24
N CYS A 136 -11.78 -1.05 -3.81
CA CYS A 136 -11.73 -1.31 -5.26
C CYS A 136 -13.11 -1.14 -5.93
N GLY A 137 -13.82 -0.05 -5.65
CA GLY A 137 -15.22 0.11 -6.08
C GLY A 137 -15.38 0.36 -7.58
N CYS A 138 -16.15 -0.48 -8.26
CA CYS A 138 -16.53 -0.31 -9.66
C CYS A 138 -18.02 -0.03 -9.84
N GLY A 139 -18.37 0.75 -10.88
CA GLY A 139 -19.75 1.14 -11.14
C GLY A 139 -20.38 1.84 -9.93
N PRO A 140 -21.58 1.42 -9.47
CA PRO A 140 -22.23 1.99 -8.28
C PRO A 140 -21.41 1.88 -6.99
N ASN A 141 -20.52 0.88 -6.86
CA ASN A 141 -19.70 0.70 -5.66
C ASN A 141 -18.71 1.86 -5.46
N GLY A 142 -18.32 2.56 -6.53
CA GLY A 142 -17.50 3.76 -6.44
C GLY A 142 -18.17 4.91 -5.67
N ALA A 143 -19.49 4.85 -5.43
CA ALA A 143 -20.21 5.81 -4.59
C ALA A 143 -20.23 5.45 -3.10
N VAL A 144 -19.71 4.28 -2.70
CA VAL A 144 -19.63 3.83 -1.31
C VAL A 144 -18.24 4.16 -0.75
N LEU A 145 -18.17 5.23 0.07
CA LEU A 145 -16.89 5.85 0.48
C LEU A 145 -15.87 4.88 1.10
N HIS A 146 -16.32 3.98 1.98
CA HIS A 146 -15.47 2.97 2.62
C HIS A 146 -15.88 1.54 2.20
N TYR A 147 -16.04 1.33 0.90
CA TYR A 147 -16.21 -0.01 0.32
C TYR A 147 -14.96 -0.90 0.59
N GLY A 148 -15.05 -2.21 0.35
CA GLY A 148 -13.92 -3.15 0.50
C GLY A 148 -13.78 -3.80 1.89
N HIS A 149 -14.54 -3.35 2.90
CA HIS A 149 -14.58 -4.01 4.21
C HIS A 149 -15.27 -5.39 4.16
N ALA A 150 -15.23 -6.17 5.24
CA ALA A 150 -15.71 -7.54 5.28
C ALA A 150 -17.17 -7.79 4.82
N SER A 151 -18.10 -6.84 5.02
CA SER A 151 -19.49 -6.96 4.52
C SER A 151 -19.71 -6.48 3.08
N ALA A 152 -18.67 -5.96 2.42
CA ALA A 152 -18.68 -5.51 1.02
C ALA A 152 -17.27 -5.70 0.42
N PRO A 153 -16.79 -6.97 0.30
CA PRO A 153 -15.37 -7.31 0.34
C PRO A 153 -14.66 -7.27 -1.02
N ASN A 154 -14.92 -6.25 -1.84
CA ASN A 154 -14.39 -6.16 -3.21
C ASN A 154 -14.74 -7.40 -4.07
N ASP A 155 -15.95 -7.93 -3.94
CA ASP A 155 -16.38 -9.20 -4.55
C ASP A 155 -17.32 -9.04 -5.75
N VAL A 156 -17.38 -7.84 -6.35
CA VAL A 156 -18.18 -7.60 -7.54
C VAL A 156 -17.36 -7.79 -8.82
N LEU A 157 -18.01 -8.28 -9.87
CA LEU A 157 -17.46 -8.39 -11.21
C LEU A 157 -17.39 -6.99 -11.84
N ILE A 158 -16.23 -6.63 -12.36
CA ILE A 158 -16.01 -5.37 -13.08
C ILE A 158 -16.59 -5.50 -14.48
N GLU A 159 -17.63 -4.75 -14.79
CA GLU A 159 -18.32 -4.82 -16.09
C GLU A 159 -17.72 -3.85 -17.12
N GLU A 160 -17.84 -4.18 -18.40
CA GLU A 160 -17.42 -3.28 -19.48
C GLU A 160 -18.19 -1.94 -19.41
N GLY A 161 -17.48 -0.83 -19.63
CA GLY A 161 -18.05 0.51 -19.60
C GLY A 161 -18.19 1.13 -18.20
N GLN A 162 -17.86 0.40 -17.13
CA GLN A 162 -17.88 0.95 -15.77
C GLN A 162 -16.68 1.88 -15.50
N MET A 163 -16.93 2.86 -14.63
CA MET A 163 -15.87 3.57 -13.91
C MET A 163 -15.38 2.72 -12.75
N CYS A 164 -14.07 2.76 -12.51
CA CYS A 164 -13.42 2.30 -11.30
C CYS A 164 -13.08 3.52 -10.43
N LEU A 165 -13.25 3.41 -9.12
CA LEU A 165 -12.69 4.29 -8.10
C LEU A 165 -11.89 3.40 -7.15
N PHE A 166 -10.57 3.46 -7.28
CA PHE A 166 -9.67 2.67 -6.46
C PHE A 166 -8.97 3.56 -5.46
N ASP A 167 -9.25 3.34 -4.18
CA ASP A 167 -8.64 4.03 -3.06
C ASP A 167 -7.73 3.05 -2.30
N MET A 168 -6.43 3.20 -2.49
CA MET A 168 -5.44 2.25 -2.00
C MET A 168 -4.14 2.95 -1.63
N GLY A 169 -3.56 2.51 -0.51
CA GLY A 169 -2.40 3.14 0.08
C GLY A 169 -1.43 2.14 0.68
N VAL A 170 -0.14 2.30 0.41
CA VAL A 170 0.93 1.48 0.97
C VAL A 170 1.37 2.02 2.33
N GLU A 171 1.70 1.13 3.26
CA GLU A 171 2.43 1.45 4.50
C GLU A 171 3.87 0.95 4.41
N TYR A 172 4.83 1.83 4.72
CA TYR A 172 6.23 1.46 4.84
C TYR A 172 6.83 2.05 6.12
N PHE A 173 7.40 1.20 6.97
CA PHE A 173 7.97 1.58 8.28
C PHE A 173 7.04 2.44 9.16
N GLY A 174 5.73 2.15 9.13
CA GLY A 174 4.71 2.89 9.89
C GLY A 174 4.31 4.23 9.29
N TYR A 175 4.86 4.60 8.11
CA TYR A 175 4.43 5.75 7.33
C TYR A 175 3.46 5.29 6.24
N GLY A 176 2.24 5.80 6.31
CA GLY A 176 1.21 5.52 5.34
C GLY A 176 1.23 6.48 4.16
N SER A 177 0.57 6.07 3.10
CA SER A 177 0.17 6.91 1.97
C SER A 177 -1.29 6.60 1.63
N ASP A 178 -1.97 7.54 1.01
CA ASP A 178 -3.41 7.49 0.76
C ASP A 178 -3.65 8.15 -0.60
N VAL A 179 -4.06 7.35 -1.58
CA VAL A 179 -4.20 7.79 -2.97
C VAL A 179 -5.42 7.12 -3.58
N THR A 180 -6.29 7.95 -4.15
CA THR A 180 -7.46 7.52 -4.92
C THR A 180 -7.23 7.77 -6.41
N CYS A 181 -7.55 6.78 -7.26
CA CYS A 181 -7.53 6.89 -8.72
C CYS A 181 -8.90 6.50 -9.29
N SER A 182 -9.47 7.39 -10.12
CA SER A 182 -10.74 7.14 -10.80
C SER A 182 -10.55 7.09 -12.32
N PHE A 183 -10.98 6.00 -12.96
CA PHE A 183 -10.71 5.75 -14.38
C PHE A 183 -11.72 4.74 -14.98
N PRO A 184 -11.98 4.79 -16.29
CA PRO A 184 -12.82 3.80 -16.96
C PRO A 184 -12.06 2.48 -17.14
N VAL A 185 -12.68 1.35 -16.80
CA VAL A 185 -12.05 0.02 -16.98
C VAL A 185 -11.70 -0.26 -18.44
N SER A 186 -12.45 0.34 -19.37
CA SER A 186 -12.23 0.24 -20.82
C SER A 186 -11.01 1.03 -21.32
N GLY A 187 -10.43 1.90 -20.49
CA GLY A 187 -9.39 2.85 -20.88
C GLY A 187 -9.89 4.04 -21.69
N ARG A 188 -11.22 4.22 -21.85
CA ARG A 188 -11.82 5.34 -22.59
C ARG A 188 -13.02 5.92 -21.83
N PHE A 189 -12.98 7.23 -21.58
CA PHE A 189 -14.10 7.98 -21.02
C PHE A 189 -15.21 8.17 -22.07
N THR A 190 -16.47 8.22 -21.62
CA THR A 190 -17.67 8.44 -22.44
C THR A 190 -17.97 9.93 -22.62
#